data_AF-A0A1G5ANA3-F1
#
_entry.id   AF-A0A1G5ANA3-F1
#
_cell.length_a   1.000
_cell.length_b   1.000
_cell.length_c   1.000
_cell.angle_alpha   90.00
_cell.angle_beta   90.00
_cell.angle_gamma   90.00
#
_symmetry.space_group_name_H-M   'P 1'
#
loop_
_entity.id
_entity.type
_entity.pdbx_description
1 polymer ?
#
loop_
_entity_poly.entity_id
_entity_poly.type
_entity_poly.pdbx_seq_one_letter_code
_entity_poly.pdbx_strand_id
1 'polypeptide(L)'
;MLLYHYFDKKTGPFRNLSDLSEEEANTVLLTIKSEKPESMCAKRQDSYVADRRRFEEILRTEFRKKGGKIEREVPHYLVVGECPWLQSWFEDCDHIVIDTADLDLSTVSFTYGDSHPTFSDRVNDGKEYRKKLYTYDEILGVIEKYGLPQDWNPDGKYGPERYVEAHVWSDRGIKDGIE
;
A
#
# COMPACT_ATOMS: atom_id res chain seq x y z
N MET A 1 2.24 -8.54 -14.32
CA MET A 1 1.76 -7.18 -14.00
C MET A 1 2.86 -6.53 -13.18
N LEU A 2 3.26 -5.29 -13.48
CA LEU A 2 4.37 -4.67 -12.75
C LEU A 2 3.86 -3.98 -11.48
N LEU A 3 4.52 -4.27 -10.36
CA LEU A 3 4.28 -3.66 -9.06
C LEU A 3 5.44 -2.71 -8.70
N TYR A 4 5.09 -1.52 -8.22
CA TYR A 4 6.03 -0.46 -7.88
C TYR A 4 6.04 -0.21 -6.38
N HIS A 5 7.22 -0.17 -5.78
CA HIS A 5 7.42 0.30 -4.41
C HIS A 5 8.20 1.60 -4.43
N TYR A 6 7.61 2.70 -3.99
CA TYR A 6 8.26 4.01 -3.90
C TYR A 6 8.82 4.24 -2.49
N PHE A 7 10.04 4.76 -2.41
CA PHE A 7 10.71 5.04 -1.15
C PHE A 7 11.66 6.24 -1.25
N ASP A 8 12.13 6.71 -0.10
CA ASP A 8 13.18 7.73 -0.01
C ASP A 8 14.55 7.04 0.00
N LYS A 9 15.46 7.43 -0.92
CA LYS A 9 16.79 6.81 -1.04
C LYS A 9 17.56 6.74 0.27
N LYS A 10 17.41 7.75 1.15
CA LYS A 10 18.14 7.80 2.41
C LYS A 10 17.68 6.73 3.40
N THR A 11 16.40 6.34 3.33
CA THR A 11 15.80 5.35 4.22
C THR A 11 15.86 3.93 3.63
N GLY A 12 15.83 3.84 2.30
CA GLY A 12 15.80 2.57 1.57
C GLY A 12 14.40 1.94 1.53
N PRO A 13 14.24 0.86 0.76
CA PRO A 13 12.95 0.25 0.48
C PRO A 13 12.42 -0.57 1.67
N PHE A 14 11.11 -0.85 1.63
CA PHE A 14 10.40 -1.80 2.49
C PHE A 14 10.57 -1.59 4.01
N ARG A 15 10.71 -0.34 4.44
CA ARG A 15 10.70 0.05 5.86
C ARG A 15 9.27 0.33 6.32
N ASN A 16 8.70 -0.56 7.13
CA ASN A 16 7.33 -0.43 7.62
C ASN A 16 7.28 0.00 9.09
N LEU A 17 6.41 0.96 9.40
CA LEU A 17 6.14 1.38 10.78
C LEU A 17 5.47 0.28 11.61
N SER A 18 4.70 -0.60 10.98
CA SER A 18 4.05 -1.72 11.66
C SER A 18 5.02 -2.85 12.07
N ASP A 19 6.24 -2.88 11.50
CA ASP A 19 7.29 -3.81 11.93
C ASP A 19 7.97 -3.34 13.25
N LEU A 20 7.74 -2.09 13.66
CA LEU A 20 8.30 -1.49 14.87
C LEU A 20 7.32 -1.61 16.04
N SER A 21 7.83 -1.47 17.27
CA SER A 21 6.97 -1.21 18.43
C SER A 21 6.24 0.14 18.29
N GLU A 22 5.19 0.35 19.07
CA GLU A 22 4.43 1.61 19.01
C GLU A 22 5.28 2.83 19.39
N GLU A 23 6.15 2.68 20.39
CA GLU A 23 7.07 3.75 20.82
C GLU A 23 8.09 4.10 19.73
N GLU A 24 8.69 3.08 19.10
CA GLU A 24 9.64 3.26 18.01
C GLU A 24 8.97 3.88 16.78
N ALA A 25 7.78 3.39 16.40
CA ALA A 25 7.02 3.94 15.27
C ALA A 25 6.67 5.42 15.49
N ASN A 26 6.24 5.78 16.71
CA ASN A 26 5.95 7.17 17.07
C ASN A 26 7.22 8.04 17.04
N THR A 27 8.35 7.51 17.50
CA THR A 27 9.65 8.20 17.43
C THR A 27 10.05 8.47 15.97
N VAL A 28 9.87 7.50 15.07
CA VAL A 28 10.13 7.67 13.63
C VAL A 28 9.20 8.74 13.04
N LEU A 29 7.90 8.72 13.37
CA LEU A 29 6.96 9.73 12.88
C LEU A 29 7.31 11.15 13.36
N LEU A 30 7.72 11.30 14.63
CA LEU A 30 8.19 12.58 15.16
C LEU A 30 9.46 13.07 14.46
N THR A 31 10.38 12.16 14.18
CA THR A 31 11.60 12.46 13.41
C THR A 31 11.26 12.96 12.01
N ILE A 32 10.37 12.25 11.29
CA ILE A 32 9.91 12.68 9.96
C ILE A 32 9.24 14.06 10.01
N LYS A 33 8.38 14.30 11.02
CA LYS A 33 7.71 15.60 11.22
C LYS A 33 8.72 16.74 11.41
N SER A 34 9.82 16.49 12.13
CA SER A 34 10.87 17.48 12.39
C SER A 34 11.79 17.70 11.19
N GLU A 35 12.20 16.63 10.50
CA GLU A 35 13.22 16.70 9.45
C GLU A 35 12.62 17.04 8.07
N LYS A 36 11.38 16.61 7.80
CA LYS A 36 10.72 16.73 6.50
C LYS A 36 9.27 17.21 6.66
N PRO A 37 9.03 18.40 7.26
CA PRO A 37 7.69 18.87 7.63
C PRO A 37 6.73 19.02 6.44
N GLU A 38 7.26 19.29 5.24
CA GLU A 38 6.45 19.45 4.02
C GLU A 38 6.07 18.12 3.37
N SER A 39 6.72 17.01 3.76
CA SER A 39 6.46 15.68 3.19
C SER A 39 5.05 15.18 3.53
N MET A 40 4.50 14.34 2.65
CA MET A 40 3.19 13.72 2.91
C MET A 40 3.20 12.83 4.16
N CYS A 41 4.34 12.21 4.48
CA CYS A 41 4.52 11.41 5.68
C CYS A 41 4.45 12.23 6.98
N ALA A 42 4.93 13.48 6.98
CA ALA A 42 4.86 14.36 8.15
C ALA A 42 3.43 14.77 8.50
N LYS A 43 2.50 14.70 7.53
CA LYS A 43 1.09 15.07 7.70
C LYS A 43 0.23 13.96 8.33
N ARG A 44 0.83 12.82 8.69
CA ARG A 44 0.13 11.70 9.35
C ARG A 44 -0.36 12.09 10.74
N GLN A 45 -1.62 11.75 11.03
CA GLN A 45 -2.24 11.95 12.33
C GLN A 45 -1.62 11.05 13.41
N ASP A 46 -1.80 11.41 14.68
CA ASP A 46 -1.20 10.65 15.79
C ASP A 46 -1.78 9.23 15.92
N SER A 47 -3.03 9.00 15.50
CA SER A 47 -3.63 7.66 15.46
C SER A 47 -3.13 6.77 14.32
N TYR A 48 -2.27 7.27 13.44
CA TYR A 48 -1.90 6.59 12.19
C TYR A 48 -1.39 5.16 12.39
N VAL A 49 -0.51 4.94 13.38
CA VAL A 49 0.07 3.59 13.62
C VAL A 49 -1.02 2.61 14.07
N ALA A 50 -1.89 3.04 14.98
CA ALA A 50 -3.01 2.22 15.46
C ALA A 50 -4.00 1.91 14.33
N ASP A 51 -4.35 2.92 13.52
CA ASP A 51 -5.22 2.78 12.36
C ASP A 51 -4.62 1.80 11.33
N ARG A 52 -3.32 1.95 11.00
CA ARG A 52 -2.60 1.07 10.06
C ARG A 52 -2.62 -0.39 10.53
N ARG A 53 -2.31 -0.66 11.80
CA ARG A 53 -2.36 -2.02 12.35
C ARG A 53 -3.78 -2.61 12.32
N ARG A 54 -4.81 -1.80 12.60
CA ARG A 54 -6.21 -2.22 12.49
C ARG A 54 -6.56 -2.61 11.05
N PHE A 55 -6.18 -1.80 10.07
CA PHE A 55 -6.46 -2.10 8.66
C PHE A 55 -5.69 -3.33 8.18
N GLU A 56 -4.44 -3.49 8.61
CA GLU A 56 -3.66 -4.69 8.32
C GLU A 56 -4.30 -5.97 8.88
N GLU A 57 -4.93 -5.91 10.05
CA GLU A 57 -5.68 -7.04 10.58
C GLU A 57 -6.91 -7.39 9.73
N ILE A 58 -7.61 -6.38 9.24
CA ILE A 58 -8.72 -6.57 8.29
C ILE A 58 -8.19 -7.21 7.00
N LEU A 59 -7.10 -6.70 6.45
CA LEU A 59 -6.48 -7.24 5.23
C LEU A 59 -6.09 -8.71 5.41
N ARG A 60 -5.40 -9.07 6.50
CA ARG A 60 -5.04 -10.47 6.81
C ARG A 60 -6.28 -11.34 6.93
N THR A 61 -7.29 -10.88 7.65
CA THR A 61 -8.53 -11.62 7.86
C THR A 61 -9.27 -11.86 6.54
N GLU A 62 -9.49 -10.82 5.74
CA GLU A 62 -10.18 -10.95 4.44
C GLU A 62 -9.39 -11.78 3.45
N PHE A 63 -8.06 -11.68 3.45
CA PHE A 63 -7.24 -12.48 2.55
C PHE A 63 -7.25 -13.96 2.93
N ARG A 64 -7.16 -14.29 4.23
CA ARG A 64 -7.29 -15.68 4.72
C ARG A 64 -8.64 -16.31 4.36
N LYS A 65 -9.74 -15.55 4.43
CA LYS A 65 -11.08 -16.01 4.01
C LYS A 65 -11.12 -16.43 2.53
N LYS A 66 -10.27 -15.83 1.70
CA LYS A 66 -10.12 -16.15 0.26
C LYS A 66 -9.08 -17.22 -0.03
N GLY A 67 -8.51 -17.86 1.00
CA GLY A 67 -7.45 -18.87 0.85
C GLY A 67 -6.05 -18.30 0.63
N GLY A 68 -5.88 -16.99 0.83
CA GLY A 68 -4.57 -16.34 0.76
C GLY A 68 -3.63 -16.79 1.86
N LYS A 69 -2.34 -16.85 1.53
CA LYS A 69 -1.25 -17.25 2.43
C LYS A 69 -0.58 -16.02 3.02
N ILE A 70 -0.49 -15.98 4.34
CA ILE A 70 0.23 -14.94 5.10
C ILE A 70 1.53 -15.55 5.61
N GLU A 71 2.67 -15.20 5.00
CA GLU A 71 3.99 -15.67 5.40
C GLU A 71 4.78 -14.62 6.21
N ARG A 72 4.37 -13.34 6.12
CA ARG A 72 4.79 -12.26 7.02
C ARG A 72 3.58 -11.49 7.56
N GLU A 73 3.69 -11.00 8.79
CA GLU A 73 2.58 -10.34 9.49
C GLU A 73 2.25 -8.95 8.93
N VAL A 74 3.27 -8.18 8.54
CA VAL A 74 3.12 -6.88 7.89
C VAL A 74 3.39 -7.09 6.41
N PRO A 75 2.58 -6.59 5.47
CA PRO A 75 2.84 -6.82 4.04
C PRO A 75 3.91 -5.85 3.51
N HIS A 76 4.57 -6.25 2.42
CA HIS A 76 5.28 -5.29 1.58
C HIS A 76 4.23 -4.56 0.75
N TYR A 77 4.21 -3.23 0.87
CA TYR A 77 3.26 -2.38 0.16
C TYR A 77 3.86 -1.96 -1.18
N LEU A 78 3.15 -2.29 -2.25
CA LEU A 78 3.45 -1.86 -3.61
C LEU A 78 2.17 -1.31 -4.26
N VAL A 79 2.29 -0.80 -5.48
CA VAL A 79 1.15 -0.35 -6.29
C VAL A 79 1.21 -0.93 -7.69
N VAL A 80 0.06 -1.14 -8.31
CA VAL A 80 -0.01 -1.61 -9.70
C VAL A 80 0.35 -0.47 -10.65
N GLY A 81 1.40 -0.67 -11.45
CA GLY A 81 1.88 0.31 -12.42
C GLY A 81 2.51 1.54 -11.78
N GLU A 82 3.00 2.44 -12.64
CA GLU A 82 3.61 3.69 -12.18
C GLU A 82 2.55 4.64 -11.59
N CYS A 83 2.89 5.32 -10.49
CA CYS A 83 2.05 6.31 -9.82
C CYS A 83 2.85 7.60 -9.54
N PRO A 84 2.81 8.60 -10.44
CA PRO A 84 3.52 9.86 -10.27
C PRO A 84 3.16 10.61 -8.97
N TRP A 85 1.94 10.44 -8.49
CA TRP A 85 1.50 11.05 -7.24
C TRP A 85 2.22 10.47 -6.00
N LEU A 86 2.51 9.15 -5.97
CA LEU A 86 3.30 8.57 -4.88
C LEU A 86 4.77 8.91 -5.01
N GLN A 87 5.30 9.01 -6.23
CA GLN A 87 6.66 9.46 -6.47
C GLN A 87 6.90 10.86 -5.88
N SER A 88 5.91 11.76 -5.97
CA SER A 88 6.02 13.13 -5.43
C SER A 88 5.98 13.22 -3.90
N TRP A 89 5.85 12.11 -3.17
CA TRP A 89 5.83 12.12 -1.70
C TRP A 89 7.22 12.23 -1.08
N PHE A 90 8.27 11.95 -1.84
CA PHE A 90 9.65 11.88 -1.37
C PHE A 90 10.51 12.94 -2.05
N GLU A 91 11.41 13.57 -1.29
CA GLU A 91 12.33 14.58 -1.82
C GLU A 91 13.38 13.97 -2.77
N ASP A 92 13.93 12.81 -2.39
CA ASP A 92 14.84 12.00 -3.21
C ASP A 92 14.22 10.61 -3.39
N CYS A 93 13.19 10.58 -4.25
CA CYS A 93 12.43 9.37 -4.52
C CYS A 93 13.25 8.37 -5.32
N ASP A 94 13.13 7.10 -4.96
CA ASP A 94 13.49 5.96 -5.79
C ASP A 94 12.36 4.93 -5.79
N HIS A 95 12.49 3.91 -6.64
CA HIS A 95 11.51 2.85 -6.73
C HIS A 95 12.12 1.50 -7.05
N ILE A 96 11.43 0.44 -6.60
CA ILE A 96 11.66 -0.94 -7.03
C ILE A 96 10.48 -1.38 -7.88
N VAL A 97 10.78 -2.14 -8.93
CA VAL A 97 9.79 -2.77 -9.80
C VAL A 97 9.87 -4.28 -9.66
N ILE A 98 8.73 -4.93 -9.44
CA ILE A 98 8.63 -6.38 -9.34
C ILE A 98 7.54 -6.85 -10.30
N ASP A 99 7.85 -7.83 -11.16
CA ASP A 99 6.79 -8.48 -11.94
C ASP A 99 6.07 -9.49 -11.05
N THR A 100 4.74 -9.47 -11.08
CA THR A 100 3.93 -10.50 -10.41
C THR A 100 4.24 -11.91 -10.90
N ALA A 101 4.85 -12.07 -12.08
CA ALA A 101 5.36 -13.35 -12.57
C ALA A 101 6.45 -13.96 -11.66
N ASP A 102 7.16 -13.13 -10.90
CA ASP A 102 8.23 -13.53 -9.97
C ASP A 102 7.72 -13.78 -8.54
N LEU A 103 6.42 -13.62 -8.30
CA LEU A 103 5.78 -13.77 -7.00
C LEU A 103 4.88 -15.01 -6.92
N ASP A 104 4.79 -15.61 -5.73
CA ASP A 104 3.68 -16.55 -5.44
C ASP A 104 2.40 -15.73 -5.26
N LEU A 105 1.54 -15.71 -6.28
CA LEU A 105 0.28 -14.96 -6.29
C LEU A 105 -0.67 -15.35 -5.16
N SER A 106 -0.52 -16.54 -4.57
CA SER A 106 -1.29 -16.92 -3.36
C SER A 106 -0.88 -16.14 -2.11
N THR A 107 0.23 -15.40 -2.17
CA THR A 107 0.72 -14.50 -1.12
C THR A 107 0.51 -13.02 -1.46
N VAL A 108 -0.22 -12.70 -2.53
CA VAL A 108 -0.45 -11.31 -2.96
C VAL A 108 -1.94 -10.98 -2.92
N SER A 109 -2.29 -9.88 -2.26
CA SER A 109 -3.66 -9.35 -2.24
C SER A 109 -3.71 -7.88 -2.61
N PHE A 110 -4.89 -7.38 -2.96
CA PHE A 110 -5.06 -6.03 -3.50
C PHE A 110 -6.26 -5.31 -2.90
N THR A 111 -6.17 -3.98 -2.89
CA THR A 111 -7.33 -3.09 -2.74
C THR A 111 -7.35 -2.12 -3.91
N TYR A 112 -8.55 -1.79 -4.39
CA TYR A 112 -8.70 -0.76 -5.41
C TYR A 112 -8.74 0.61 -4.72
N GLY A 113 -7.56 1.23 -4.61
CA GLY A 113 -7.30 2.35 -3.71
C GLY A 113 -6.46 1.95 -2.49
N ASP A 114 -6.02 2.96 -1.74
CA ASP A 114 -5.37 2.79 -0.43
C ASP A 114 -6.31 2.04 0.53
N SER A 115 -5.77 1.06 1.26
CA SER A 115 -6.47 0.24 2.24
C SER A 115 -7.10 1.06 3.37
N HIS A 116 -6.52 2.19 3.77
CA HIS A 116 -7.10 3.08 4.77
C HIS A 116 -8.48 3.60 4.33
N PRO A 117 -8.62 4.41 3.26
CA PRO A 117 -9.94 4.80 2.74
C PRO A 117 -10.85 3.61 2.40
N THR A 118 -10.28 2.51 1.88
CA THR A 118 -11.06 1.34 1.49
C THR A 118 -11.81 0.71 2.66
N PHE A 119 -11.18 0.62 3.83
CA PHE A 119 -11.74 0.00 5.03
C PHE A 119 -12.15 1.00 6.12
N SER A 120 -11.87 2.29 5.97
CA SER A 120 -12.28 3.33 6.92
C SER A 120 -13.79 3.51 6.97
N ASP A 121 -14.34 3.71 8.16
CA ASP A 121 -15.77 3.99 8.36
C ASP A 121 -16.14 5.43 7.97
N ARG A 122 -15.15 6.24 7.57
CA ARG A 122 -15.34 7.62 7.11
C ARG A 122 -15.70 7.73 5.64
N VAL A 123 -15.43 6.69 4.84
CA VAL A 123 -15.67 6.71 3.39
C VAL A 123 -16.84 5.77 3.08
N ASN A 124 -18.01 6.35 2.84
CA ASN A 124 -19.27 5.62 2.61
C ASN A 124 -19.94 6.09 1.31
N ASP A 125 -19.18 6.15 0.23
CA ASP A 125 -19.63 6.64 -1.08
C ASP A 125 -20.36 5.58 -1.93
N GLY A 126 -20.56 4.38 -1.39
CA GLY A 126 -21.29 3.30 -2.06
C GLY A 126 -20.57 2.68 -3.26
N LYS A 127 -19.29 3.04 -3.50
CA LYS A 127 -18.51 2.44 -4.59
C LYS A 127 -18.33 0.94 -4.37
N GLU A 128 -18.50 0.17 -5.44
CA GLU A 128 -18.53 -1.30 -5.40
C GLU A 128 -17.27 -1.91 -4.78
N TYR A 129 -16.13 -1.23 -4.90
CA TYR A 129 -14.84 -1.69 -4.40
C TYR A 129 -14.53 -1.28 -2.96
N ARG A 130 -15.44 -0.61 -2.27
CA ARG A 130 -15.30 -0.32 -0.83
C ARG A 130 -15.40 -1.58 0.01
N LYS A 131 -14.67 -1.59 1.13
CA LYS A 131 -14.65 -2.68 2.11
C LYS A 131 -14.34 -4.05 1.48
N LYS A 132 -13.60 -4.07 0.37
CA LYS A 132 -13.24 -5.30 -0.36
C LYS A 132 -11.74 -5.42 -0.51
N LEU A 133 -11.28 -6.64 -0.31
CA LEU A 133 -9.95 -7.11 -0.69
C LEU A 133 -10.10 -8.06 -1.86
N TYR A 134 -9.11 -8.03 -2.76
CA TYR A 134 -9.10 -8.79 -4.00
C TYR A 134 -7.90 -9.73 -4.07
N THR A 135 -8.09 -10.91 -4.64
CA THR A 135 -6.99 -11.76 -5.14
C THR A 135 -6.46 -11.22 -6.47
N TYR A 136 -5.38 -11.80 -6.99
CA TYR A 136 -4.83 -11.43 -8.29
C TYR A 136 -5.87 -11.49 -9.43
N ASP A 137 -6.59 -12.61 -9.57
CA ASP A 137 -7.58 -12.75 -10.64
C ASP A 137 -8.75 -11.77 -10.47
N GLU A 138 -9.19 -11.53 -9.22
CA GLU A 138 -10.29 -10.60 -8.95
C GLU A 138 -9.90 -9.16 -9.25
N ILE A 139 -8.67 -8.72 -8.90
CA ILE A 139 -8.26 -7.32 -9.14
C ILE A 139 -8.13 -7.02 -10.62
N LEU A 140 -7.75 -8.00 -11.46
CA LEU A 140 -7.71 -7.83 -12.92
C LEU A 140 -9.09 -7.44 -13.46
N GLY A 141 -10.16 -8.10 -13.01
CA GLY A 141 -11.52 -7.76 -13.41
C GLY A 141 -11.98 -6.38 -12.93
N VAL A 142 -11.53 -5.94 -11.75
CA VAL A 142 -11.82 -4.58 -11.25
C VAL A 142 -11.09 -3.53 -12.07
N ILE A 143 -9.81 -3.76 -12.40
CA ILE A 143 -9.00 -2.87 -13.25
C ILE A 143 -9.58 -2.82 -14.67
N GLU A 144 -10.00 -3.95 -15.24
CA GLU A 144 -10.65 -3.97 -16.55
C GLU A 144 -11.93 -3.12 -16.56
N LYS A 145 -12.73 -3.18 -15.48
CA LYS A 145 -14.00 -2.46 -15.36
C LYS A 145 -13.84 -0.95 -15.15
N TYR A 146 -12.86 -0.53 -14.34
CA TYR A 146 -12.74 0.86 -13.89
C TYR A 146 -11.50 1.59 -14.39
N GLY A 147 -10.54 0.88 -14.98
CA GLY A 147 -9.21 1.40 -15.29
C GLY A 147 -8.32 1.50 -14.05
N LEU A 148 -7.12 2.07 -14.22
CA LEU A 148 -6.22 2.36 -13.12
C LEU A 148 -6.50 3.75 -12.53
N PRO A 149 -6.62 3.93 -11.20
CA PRO A 149 -6.92 5.23 -10.62
C PRO A 149 -5.90 6.33 -10.92
N GLN A 150 -4.64 5.97 -11.19
CA GLN A 150 -3.63 6.94 -11.66
C GLN A 150 -3.97 7.54 -13.03
N ASP A 151 -4.79 6.88 -13.85
CA ASP A 151 -5.17 7.37 -15.17
C ASP A 151 -6.45 8.21 -15.12
N TRP A 152 -7.49 7.74 -14.42
CA TRP A 152 -8.80 8.42 -14.39
C TRP A 152 -9.00 9.36 -13.18
N ASN A 153 -8.19 9.24 -12.13
CA ASN A 153 -8.25 10.09 -10.93
C ASN A 153 -6.85 10.53 -10.43
N PRO A 154 -5.93 10.99 -11.30
CA PRO A 154 -4.56 11.34 -10.90
C PRO A 154 -4.52 12.44 -9.82
N ASP A 155 -5.49 13.36 -9.86
CA ASP A 155 -5.61 14.50 -8.96
C ASP A 155 -6.53 14.23 -7.75
N GLY A 156 -7.09 13.03 -7.62
CA GLY A 156 -7.96 12.61 -6.51
C GLY A 156 -9.30 13.35 -6.42
N LYS A 157 -9.73 14.03 -7.47
CA LYS A 157 -10.98 14.81 -7.49
C LYS A 157 -12.23 13.94 -7.34
N TYR A 158 -12.17 12.67 -7.76
CA TYR A 158 -13.30 11.75 -7.80
C TYR A 158 -13.33 10.75 -6.64
N GLY A 159 -12.52 10.99 -5.61
CA GLY A 159 -12.41 10.13 -4.44
C GLY A 159 -10.96 9.87 -4.04
N PRO A 160 -10.75 9.12 -2.95
CA PRO A 160 -9.41 8.88 -2.41
C PRO A 160 -8.54 7.93 -3.24
N GLU A 161 -9.10 7.21 -4.21
CA GLU A 161 -8.37 6.24 -5.06
C GLU A 161 -7.43 7.00 -6.00
N ARG A 162 -6.13 6.74 -5.89
CA ARG A 162 -5.13 7.26 -6.84
C ARG A 162 -4.21 6.19 -7.41
N TYR A 163 -4.34 4.97 -6.91
CA TYR A 163 -3.61 3.79 -7.33
C TYR A 163 -4.37 2.53 -6.87
N VAL A 164 -3.98 1.37 -7.38
CA VAL A 164 -4.36 0.06 -6.81
C VAL A 164 -3.24 -0.38 -5.89
N GLU A 165 -3.55 -0.58 -4.60
CA GLU A 165 -2.57 -1.03 -3.60
C GLU A 165 -2.42 -2.55 -3.65
N ALA A 166 -1.17 -3.01 -3.66
CA ALA A 166 -0.79 -4.41 -3.60
C ALA A 166 -0.10 -4.70 -2.27
N HIS A 167 -0.49 -5.81 -1.65
CA HIS A 167 0.04 -6.31 -0.39
C HIS A 167 0.71 -7.64 -0.66
N VAL A 168 2.05 -7.68 -0.56
CA VAL A 168 2.81 -8.93 -0.69
C VAL A 168 3.14 -9.46 0.69
N TRP A 169 2.55 -10.60 1.03
CA TRP A 169 2.63 -11.26 2.33
C TRP A 169 3.75 -12.29 2.42
N SER A 170 4.80 -12.15 1.61
CA SER A 170 6.01 -12.99 1.61
C SER A 170 7.25 -12.15 1.34
N ASP A 171 8.41 -12.60 1.83
CA ASP A 171 9.71 -12.01 1.47
C ASP A 171 10.30 -12.61 0.18
N ARG A 172 9.73 -13.71 -0.33
CA ARG A 172 10.20 -14.38 -1.54
C ARG A 172 9.88 -13.53 -2.77
N GLY A 173 10.84 -13.40 -3.69
CA GLY A 173 10.73 -12.55 -4.88
C GLY A 173 10.91 -11.04 -4.61
N ILE A 174 10.82 -10.59 -3.35
CA ILE A 174 11.14 -9.20 -2.99
C ILE A 174 12.65 -8.97 -2.96
N LYS A 175 13.41 -9.90 -2.36
CA LYS A 175 14.87 -9.77 -2.18
C LYS A 175 15.66 -9.81 -3.48
N ASP A 176 15.14 -10.49 -4.50
CA ASP A 176 15.78 -10.57 -5.81
C ASP A 176 15.63 -9.26 -6.61
N GLY A 177 14.69 -8.39 -6.22
CA GLY A 177 14.48 -7.06 -6.80
C GLY A 177 15.19 -5.91 -6.08
N ILE A 178 15.97 -6.22 -5.03
CA ILE A 178 16.81 -5.25 -4.30
C ILE A 178 18.28 -5.51 -4.70
N GLU A 179 18.66 -5.15 -5.92
CA GLU A 179 20.07 -5.09 -6.34
C GLU A 179 20.73 -3.75 -6.00
#